data_AF-A0A371DRT6-F1
#
_entry.id   AF-A0A371DRT6-F1
#
_cell.length_a   1.000
_cell.length_b   1.000
_cell.length_c   1.000
_cell.angle_alpha   90.00
_cell.angle_beta   90.00
_cell.angle_gamma   90.00
#
_symmetry.space_group_name_H-M   'P 1'
#
loop_
_entity.id
_entity.type
_entity.pdbx_description
1 polymer ?
#
loop_
_entity_poly.entity_id
_entity_poly.type
_entity_poly.pdbx_seq_one_letter_code
_entity_poly.pdbx_strand_id
1 'polypeptide(L)'
;MPGLVIPLLPFEKYIIGHAVLCVIGFLGLLPLGALLARYTRTYSPAWFTAHWIVQFAIAGPIIITGVALGIHAVELAQSGGTNDVHKRWGIAIFVLYLAQLALGATIHYYKPRAWATGVGRRPFQNYFHAAFGLLLIAFAMFQVRTGFRSEWPAQTGRGPVSNGANVFWYVWIILLALAYFGGLALLFRQFRQEREVRQNQWTEMKRPIVHEGQPSAATES
;
A
#
# COMPACT_ATOMS: atom_id res chain seq x y z
N MET A 1 -34.35 -31.29 10.60
CA MET A 1 -34.91 -30.10 11.27
C MET A 1 -34.31 -28.88 10.62
N PRO A 2 -35.08 -27.93 10.08
CA PRO A 2 -34.53 -26.66 9.64
C PRO A 2 -33.87 -26.00 10.86
N GLY A 3 -32.56 -25.76 10.79
CA GLY A 3 -31.79 -25.21 11.90
C GLY A 3 -32.31 -23.82 12.28
N LEU A 4 -32.41 -23.56 13.58
CA LEU A 4 -32.77 -22.25 14.11
C LEU A 4 -31.81 -21.17 13.57
N VAL A 5 -32.29 -20.29 12.69
CA VAL A 5 -31.50 -19.18 12.15
C VAL A 5 -31.64 -18.01 13.12
N ILE A 6 -30.60 -17.77 13.92
CA ILE A 6 -30.55 -16.61 14.83
C ILE A 6 -30.17 -15.37 14.00
N PRO A 7 -31.04 -14.36 13.88
CA PRO A 7 -30.75 -13.16 13.11
C PRO A 7 -29.55 -12.40 13.67
N LEU A 8 -28.87 -11.62 12.82
CA LEU A 8 -27.75 -10.79 13.24
C LEU A 8 -28.24 -9.59 14.03
N LEU A 9 -27.63 -9.35 15.19
CA LEU A 9 -27.77 -8.14 15.97
C LEU A 9 -27.16 -6.94 15.21
N PRO A 10 -27.58 -5.70 15.51
CA PRO A 10 -27.08 -4.52 14.81
C PRO A 10 -25.55 -4.42 14.78
N PHE A 11 -24.87 -4.56 15.92
CA PHE A 11 -23.41 -4.47 15.99
C PHE A 11 -22.70 -5.56 15.18
N GLU A 12 -23.27 -6.78 15.11
CA GLU A 12 -22.71 -7.89 14.33
C GLU A 12 -22.72 -7.59 12.82
N LYS A 13 -23.76 -6.90 12.33
CA LYS A 13 -23.82 -6.44 10.93
C LYS A 13 -22.70 -5.45 10.63
N TYR A 14 -22.39 -4.55 11.58
CA TYR A 14 -21.27 -3.63 11.46
C TYR A 14 -19.91 -4.33 11.54
N ILE A 15 -19.75 -5.36 12.39
CA ILE A 15 -18.55 -6.21 12.40
C ILE A 15 -18.34 -6.88 11.05
N ILE A 16 -19.41 -7.41 10.43
CA ILE A 16 -19.32 -8.02 9.09
C ILE A 16 -18.92 -6.97 8.06
N GLY A 17 -19.54 -5.78 8.08
CA GLY A 17 -19.16 -4.67 7.19
C GLY A 17 -17.69 -4.27 7.35
N HIS A 18 -17.23 -4.11 8.59
CA HIS A 18 -15.83 -3.88 8.93
C HIS A 18 -14.91 -4.97 8.35
N ALA A 19 -15.23 -6.24 8.58
CA ALA A 19 -14.43 -7.36 8.13
C ALA A 19 -14.32 -7.41 6.60
N VAL A 20 -15.43 -7.25 5.88
CA VAL A 20 -15.46 -7.26 4.41
C VAL A 20 -14.62 -6.12 3.84
N LEU A 21 -14.86 -4.89 4.29
CA LEU A 21 -14.14 -3.72 3.78
C LEU A 21 -12.66 -3.76 4.14
N CYS A 22 -12.30 -4.21 5.35
CA CYS A 22 -10.90 -4.34 5.74
C CYS A 22 -10.18 -5.47 4.99
N VAL A 23 -10.85 -6.60 4.68
CA VAL A 23 -10.26 -7.64 3.81
C VAL A 23 -10.04 -7.09 2.40
N ILE A 24 -11.02 -6.42 1.81
CA ILE A 24 -10.88 -5.82 0.47
C ILE A 24 -9.73 -4.80 0.46
N GLY A 25 -9.71 -3.88 1.42
CA GLY A 25 -8.69 -2.84 1.53
C GLY A 25 -7.30 -3.40 1.82
N PHE A 26 -7.13 -4.06 2.96
CA PHE A 26 -5.82 -4.48 3.46
C PHE A 26 -5.26 -5.75 2.81
N LEU A 27 -6.11 -6.73 2.47
CA LEU A 27 -5.65 -8.00 1.88
C LEU A 27 -5.72 -7.99 0.35
N GLY A 28 -6.62 -7.20 -0.23
CA GLY A 28 -6.75 -7.06 -1.68
C GLY A 28 -5.96 -5.87 -2.22
N LEU A 29 -6.44 -4.66 -1.94
CA LEU A 29 -5.97 -3.44 -2.61
C LEU A 29 -4.55 -3.04 -2.22
N LEU A 30 -4.17 -3.11 -0.94
CA LEU A 30 -2.79 -2.74 -0.55
C LEU A 30 -1.71 -3.63 -1.20
N PRO A 31 -1.85 -4.98 -1.20
CA PRO A 31 -0.94 -5.85 -1.93
C PRO A 31 -1.00 -5.63 -3.43
N LEU A 32 -2.20 -5.42 -4.00
CA LEU A 32 -2.35 -5.11 -5.42
C LEU A 32 -1.57 -3.85 -5.80
N GLY A 33 -1.69 -2.76 -5.04
CA GLY A 33 -0.95 -1.53 -5.27
C GLY A 33 0.57 -1.73 -5.17
N ALA A 34 1.03 -2.55 -4.21
CA ALA A 34 2.44 -2.89 -4.07
C ALA A 34 2.98 -3.71 -5.26
N LEU A 35 2.22 -4.71 -5.71
CA LEU A 35 2.55 -5.52 -6.89
C LEU A 35 2.51 -4.68 -8.17
N LEU A 36 1.50 -3.83 -8.33
CA LEU A 36 1.39 -2.90 -9.46
C LEU A 36 2.66 -2.07 -9.58
N ALA A 37 3.09 -1.41 -8.50
CA ALA A 37 4.32 -0.63 -8.53
C ALA A 37 5.58 -1.49 -8.79
N ARG A 38 5.61 -2.73 -8.29
CA ARG A 38 6.73 -3.65 -8.51
C ARG A 38 6.87 -4.05 -9.97
N TYR A 39 5.76 -4.42 -10.61
CA TYR A 39 5.77 -4.97 -11.96
C TYR A 39 5.77 -3.91 -13.05
N THR A 40 5.20 -2.73 -12.82
CA THR A 40 5.02 -1.72 -13.89
C THR A 40 6.09 -0.63 -13.92
N ARG A 41 6.81 -0.40 -12.81
CA ARG A 41 7.80 0.70 -12.69
C ARG A 41 8.89 0.68 -13.77
N THR A 42 9.27 -0.49 -14.27
CA THR A 42 10.32 -0.64 -15.31
C THR A 42 9.81 -0.52 -16.75
N TYR A 43 8.49 -0.37 -16.93
CA TYR A 43 7.84 -0.41 -18.25
C TYR A 43 7.03 0.84 -18.56
N SER A 44 6.45 1.51 -17.57
CA SER A 44 5.60 2.68 -17.79
C SER A 44 5.84 3.77 -16.75
N PRO A 45 5.96 5.05 -17.17
CA PRO A 45 6.05 6.18 -16.23
C PRO A 45 4.75 6.38 -15.44
N ALA A 46 3.62 5.86 -15.93
CA ALA A 46 2.33 5.94 -15.26
C ALA A 46 2.22 5.05 -14.00
N TRP A 47 3.24 4.23 -13.71
CA TRP A 47 3.26 3.33 -12.55
C TRP A 47 2.92 4.05 -11.24
N PHE A 48 3.44 5.27 -11.06
CA PHE A 48 3.21 6.02 -9.83
C PHE A 48 1.76 6.49 -9.74
N THR A 49 1.21 7.03 -10.83
CA THR A 49 -0.18 7.46 -10.90
C THR A 49 -1.13 6.31 -10.57
N ALA A 50 -0.93 5.17 -11.23
CA ALA A 50 -1.72 3.98 -10.94
C ALA A 50 -1.53 3.47 -9.51
N HIS A 51 -0.30 3.50 -8.98
CA HIS A 51 -0.03 3.08 -7.60
C HIS A 51 -0.75 3.95 -6.57
N TRP A 52 -0.62 5.29 -6.64
CA TRP A 52 -1.27 6.14 -5.64
C TRP A 52 -2.80 6.15 -5.78
N ILE A 53 -3.35 6.00 -6.99
CA ILE A 53 -4.81 5.84 -7.17
C ILE A 53 -5.30 4.59 -6.44
N VAL A 54 -4.64 3.45 -6.64
CA VAL A 54 -5.04 2.21 -5.95
C VAL A 54 -4.89 2.34 -4.44
N GLN A 55 -3.74 2.86 -3.96
CA GLN A 55 -3.46 2.92 -2.52
C GLN A 55 -4.26 4.00 -1.79
N PHE A 56 -4.43 5.19 -2.37
CA PHE A 56 -5.06 6.31 -1.68
C PHE A 56 -6.50 6.50 -2.13
N ALA A 57 -6.73 6.70 -3.43
CA ALA A 57 -8.05 7.09 -3.93
C ALA A 57 -9.08 5.97 -3.83
N ILE A 58 -8.66 4.71 -3.97
CA ILE A 58 -9.54 3.54 -3.89
C ILE A 58 -9.46 2.87 -2.52
N ALA A 59 -8.26 2.43 -2.10
CA ALA A 59 -8.13 1.71 -0.83
C ALA A 59 -8.39 2.61 0.39
N GLY A 60 -8.05 3.91 0.32
CA GLY A 60 -8.28 4.87 1.41
C GLY A 60 -9.73 4.91 1.88
N PRO A 61 -10.70 5.31 1.03
CA PRO A 61 -12.11 5.34 1.41
C PRO A 61 -12.63 4.00 1.93
N ILE A 62 -12.23 2.88 1.32
CA ILE A 62 -12.64 1.53 1.73
C ILE A 62 -12.11 1.19 3.14
N ILE A 63 -10.83 1.42 3.39
CA ILE A 63 -10.18 1.15 4.67
C ILE A 63 -10.74 2.06 5.76
N ILE A 64 -10.87 3.37 5.49
CA ILE A 64 -11.42 4.33 6.44
C ILE A 64 -12.84 3.94 6.83
N THR A 65 -13.68 3.59 5.84
CA THR A 65 -15.04 3.12 6.11
C THR A 65 -15.01 1.83 6.92
N GLY A 66 -14.22 0.84 6.52
CA GLY A 66 -14.09 -0.42 7.25
C GLY A 66 -13.70 -0.21 8.71
N VAL A 67 -12.69 0.60 8.99
CA VAL A 67 -12.25 0.93 10.36
C VAL A 67 -13.35 1.67 11.13
N ALA A 68 -14.02 2.63 10.51
CA ALA A 68 -15.13 3.36 11.13
C ALA A 68 -16.29 2.43 11.52
N LEU A 69 -16.65 1.45 10.69
CA LEU A 69 -17.66 0.45 11.03
C LEU A 69 -17.23 -0.41 12.23
N GLY A 70 -15.94 -0.72 12.35
CA GLY A 70 -15.40 -1.47 13.49
C GLY A 70 -15.50 -0.68 14.80
N ILE A 71 -15.15 0.61 14.76
CA ILE A 71 -15.29 1.52 15.92
C ILE A 71 -16.76 1.63 16.32
N HIS A 72 -17.65 1.84 15.35
CA HIS A 72 -19.08 1.95 15.61
C HIS A 72 -19.68 0.66 16.18
N ALA A 73 -19.22 -0.51 15.71
CA ALA A 73 -19.63 -1.79 16.28
C ALA A 73 -19.24 -1.92 17.76
N VAL A 74 -18.06 -1.43 18.14
CA VAL A 74 -17.61 -1.43 19.55
C VAL A 74 -18.46 -0.52 20.42
N GLU A 75 -18.86 0.64 19.91
CA GLU A 75 -19.79 1.55 20.60
C GLU A 75 -21.15 0.88 20.84
N LEU A 76 -21.73 0.28 19.81
CA LEU A 76 -23.02 -0.42 19.91
C LEU A 76 -22.98 -1.63 20.83
N ALA A 77 -21.87 -2.38 20.82
CA ALA A 77 -21.68 -3.56 21.68
C ALA A 77 -21.29 -3.19 23.11
N GLN A 78 -20.97 -1.92 23.39
CA GLN A 78 -20.39 -1.45 24.65
C GLN A 78 -19.16 -2.27 25.09
N SER A 79 -18.39 -2.78 24.13
CA SER A 79 -17.37 -3.81 24.37
C SER A 79 -15.99 -3.28 24.75
N GLY A 80 -15.87 -1.97 25.02
CA GLY A 80 -14.61 -1.29 25.36
C GLY A 80 -13.71 -1.01 24.15
N GLY A 81 -13.32 0.26 23.97
CA GLY A 81 -12.66 0.75 22.74
C GLY A 81 -11.31 0.12 22.37
N THR A 82 -10.45 -0.16 23.37
CA THR A 82 -9.05 -0.62 23.14
C THR A 82 -8.61 -1.67 24.16
N ASN A 83 -9.56 -2.47 24.64
CA ASN A 83 -9.34 -3.43 25.73
C ASN A 83 -8.71 -4.76 25.27
N ASP A 84 -8.68 -5.06 23.98
CA ASP A 84 -8.03 -6.26 23.44
C ASP A 84 -6.92 -5.94 22.41
N VAL A 85 -6.20 -7.00 22.04
CA VAL A 85 -5.05 -6.97 21.15
C VAL A 85 -5.46 -6.63 19.71
N HIS A 86 -6.60 -7.11 19.23
CA HIS A 86 -7.07 -6.86 17.87
C HIS A 86 -7.37 -5.37 17.67
N LYS A 87 -8.12 -4.75 18.59
CA LYS A 87 -8.47 -3.32 18.54
C LYS A 87 -7.22 -2.42 18.59
N ARG A 88 -6.29 -2.68 19.52
CA ARG A 88 -5.05 -1.89 19.67
C ARG A 88 -4.19 -1.92 18.42
N TRP A 89 -3.95 -3.11 17.88
CA TRP A 89 -3.17 -3.26 16.66
C TRP A 89 -3.92 -2.76 15.42
N GLY A 90 -5.24 -2.91 15.35
CA GLY A 90 -6.06 -2.35 14.28
C GLY A 90 -5.89 -0.84 14.17
N ILE A 91 -5.97 -0.12 15.29
CA ILE A 91 -5.71 1.33 15.34
C ILE A 91 -4.26 1.64 14.94
N ALA A 92 -3.30 0.91 15.49
CA ALA A 92 -1.89 1.12 15.18
C ALA A 92 -1.61 0.96 13.66
N ILE A 93 -2.10 -0.11 13.04
CA ILE A 93 -1.94 -0.36 11.60
C ILE A 93 -2.65 0.72 10.78
N PHE A 94 -3.84 1.17 11.19
CA PHE A 94 -4.53 2.24 10.51
C PHE A 94 -3.73 3.56 10.53
N VAL A 95 -3.15 3.92 11.68
CA VAL A 95 -2.26 5.09 11.79
C VAL A 95 -1.00 4.90 10.93
N LEU A 96 -0.37 3.72 10.98
CA LEU A 96 0.79 3.41 10.13
C LEU A 96 0.45 3.47 8.64
N TYR A 97 -0.78 3.14 8.25
CA TYR A 97 -1.27 3.24 6.88
C TYR A 97 -1.37 4.70 6.43
N LEU A 98 -1.96 5.58 7.25
CA LEU A 98 -2.00 7.01 6.97
C LEU A 98 -0.57 7.60 6.91
N ALA A 99 0.32 7.19 7.81
CA ALA A 99 1.72 7.60 7.80
C ALA A 99 2.45 7.12 6.53
N GLN A 100 2.17 5.90 6.06
CA GLN A 100 2.74 5.36 4.81
C GLN A 100 2.26 6.13 3.58
N LEU A 101 0.98 6.56 3.54
CA LEU A 101 0.45 7.42 2.49
C LEU A 101 1.13 8.80 2.49
N ALA A 102 1.24 9.42 3.67
CA ALA A 102 1.91 10.71 3.83
C ALA A 102 3.38 10.63 3.40
N LEU A 103 4.11 9.60 3.85
CA LEU A 103 5.49 9.33 3.44
C LEU A 103 5.60 9.17 1.92
N GLY A 104 4.70 8.40 1.31
CA GLY A 104 4.66 8.21 -0.14
C GLY A 104 4.46 9.53 -0.89
N ALA A 105 3.52 10.36 -0.45
CA ALA A 105 3.31 11.70 -0.99
C ALA A 105 4.57 12.56 -0.81
N THR A 106 5.15 12.60 0.39
CA THR A 106 6.36 13.39 0.66
C THR A 106 7.51 13.02 -0.27
N ILE A 107 7.76 11.73 -0.48
CA ILE A 107 8.85 11.24 -1.34
C ILE A 107 8.66 11.71 -2.79
N HIS A 108 7.42 11.76 -3.26
CA HIS A 108 7.12 12.06 -4.65
C HIS A 108 6.97 13.56 -4.95
N TYR A 109 6.47 14.34 -4.01
CA TYR A 109 6.28 15.79 -4.15
C TYR A 109 7.47 16.61 -3.62
N TYR A 110 8.21 16.12 -2.63
CA TYR A 110 9.35 16.81 -2.03
C TYR A 110 10.63 15.98 -2.22
N LYS A 111 11.20 16.06 -3.43
CA LYS A 111 12.43 15.35 -3.79
C LYS A 111 13.67 16.17 -3.41
N PRO A 112 14.70 15.57 -2.78
CA PRO A 112 16.01 16.20 -2.61
C PRO A 112 16.56 16.68 -3.96
N ARG A 113 17.08 17.92 -4.02
CA ARG A 113 17.50 18.60 -5.25
C ARG A 113 18.51 17.78 -6.08
N ALA A 114 19.47 17.12 -5.41
CA ALA A 114 20.46 16.26 -6.07
C ALA A 114 19.85 15.03 -6.76
N TRP A 115 18.75 14.48 -6.21
CA TRP A 115 18.04 13.36 -6.86
C TRP A 115 17.04 13.86 -7.91
N ALA A 116 16.37 14.99 -7.67
CA ALA A 116 15.46 15.59 -8.65
C ALA A 116 16.17 15.96 -9.96
N THR A 117 17.44 16.36 -9.88
CA THR A 117 18.35 16.63 -11.01
C THR A 117 19.08 15.38 -11.52
N GLY A 118 18.82 14.22 -10.92
CA GLY A 118 19.37 12.90 -11.26
C GLY A 118 20.89 12.75 -11.11
N VAL A 119 21.54 13.67 -10.39
CA VAL A 119 22.96 13.61 -10.04
C VAL A 119 23.21 12.70 -8.82
N GLY A 120 22.18 12.45 -8.00
CA GLY A 120 22.25 11.68 -6.76
C GLY A 120 21.80 10.22 -6.85
N ARG A 121 22.19 9.42 -5.85
CA ARG A 121 21.65 8.07 -5.64
C ARG A 121 20.21 8.15 -5.14
N ARG A 122 19.44 7.09 -5.35
CA ARG A 122 18.07 6.97 -4.82
C ARG A 122 18.10 7.17 -3.29
N PRO A 123 17.37 8.16 -2.74
CA PRO A 123 17.38 8.46 -1.31
C PRO A 123 16.84 7.33 -0.45
N PHE A 124 17.41 7.20 0.74
CA PHE A 124 17.09 6.16 1.73
C PHE A 124 15.58 6.02 2.00
N GLN A 125 14.86 7.14 2.10
CA GLN A 125 13.40 7.21 2.28
C GLN A 125 12.61 6.33 1.30
N ASN A 126 13.11 6.09 0.08
CA ASN A 126 12.45 5.21 -0.88
C ASN A 126 12.50 3.74 -0.49
N TYR A 127 13.65 3.30 0.01
CA TYR A 127 13.85 1.93 0.48
C TYR A 127 13.05 1.72 1.76
N PHE A 128 13.10 2.71 2.65
CA PHE A 128 12.28 2.72 3.85
C PHE A 128 10.79 2.64 3.51
N HIS A 129 10.26 3.48 2.61
CA HIS A 129 8.86 3.43 2.18
C HIS A 129 8.46 2.05 1.63
N ALA A 130 9.31 1.43 0.80
CA ALA A 130 9.03 0.11 0.27
C ALA A 130 9.02 -0.98 1.37
N ALA A 131 10.03 -1.00 2.25
CA ALA A 131 10.12 -1.98 3.33
C ALA A 131 9.01 -1.81 4.37
N PHE A 132 8.76 -0.56 4.79
CA PHE A 132 7.71 -0.21 5.73
C PHE A 132 6.31 -0.58 5.18
N GLY A 133 6.06 -0.34 3.90
CA GLY A 133 4.81 -0.78 3.24
C GLY A 133 4.62 -2.30 3.24
N LEU A 134 5.68 -3.09 3.05
CA LEU A 134 5.61 -4.55 3.13
C LEU A 134 5.34 -5.03 4.55
N LEU A 135 5.99 -4.43 5.55
CA LEU A 135 5.74 -4.73 6.96
C LEU A 135 4.29 -4.42 7.34
N LEU A 136 3.74 -3.30 6.86
CA LEU A 136 2.34 -2.95 7.07
C LEU A 136 1.40 -4.00 6.49
N ILE A 137 1.64 -4.46 5.25
CA ILE A 137 0.86 -5.55 4.64
C ILE A 137 0.97 -6.83 5.50
N ALA A 138 2.16 -7.19 5.98
CA ALA A 138 2.34 -8.36 6.83
C ALA A 138 1.58 -8.26 8.15
N PHE A 139 1.61 -7.09 8.82
CA PHE A 139 0.84 -6.85 10.03
C PHE A 139 -0.67 -6.88 9.76
N ALA A 140 -1.12 -6.37 8.62
CA ALA A 140 -2.53 -6.41 8.24
C ALA A 140 -3.01 -7.85 7.96
N MET A 141 -2.17 -8.68 7.34
CA MET A 141 -2.44 -10.12 7.18
C MET A 141 -2.61 -10.80 8.54
N PHE A 142 -1.73 -10.52 9.50
CA PHE A 142 -1.85 -11.02 10.87
C PHE A 142 -3.16 -10.54 11.52
N GLN A 143 -3.50 -9.26 11.40
CA GLN A 143 -4.72 -8.70 12.01
C GLN A 143 -6.01 -9.27 11.42
N VAL A 144 -6.08 -9.50 10.11
CA VAL A 144 -7.26 -10.18 9.56
C VAL A 144 -7.41 -11.58 10.13
N ARG A 145 -6.30 -12.31 10.30
CA ARG A 145 -6.34 -13.66 10.87
C ARG A 145 -6.84 -13.67 12.31
N THR A 146 -6.36 -12.75 13.15
CA THR A 146 -6.85 -12.64 14.53
C THR A 146 -8.32 -12.25 14.55
N GLY A 147 -8.75 -11.39 13.63
CA GLY A 147 -10.15 -10.98 13.44
C GLY A 147 -11.10 -12.16 13.25
N PHE A 148 -10.93 -12.97 12.20
CA PHE A 148 -11.88 -14.05 11.94
C PHE A 148 -11.69 -15.30 12.84
N ARG A 149 -10.50 -15.51 13.42
CA ARG A 149 -10.22 -16.68 14.28
C ARG A 149 -10.60 -16.49 15.73
N SER A 150 -10.38 -15.28 16.26
CA SER A 150 -10.44 -15.03 17.70
C SER A 150 -11.45 -13.93 18.02
N GLU A 151 -11.39 -12.82 17.29
CA GLU A 151 -12.24 -11.66 17.58
C GLU A 151 -13.71 -11.94 17.26
N TRP A 152 -13.99 -12.56 16.12
CA TRP A 152 -15.35 -12.86 15.71
C TRP A 152 -16.09 -13.72 16.76
N PRO A 153 -15.59 -14.89 17.19
CA PRO A 153 -16.25 -15.66 18.24
C PRO A 153 -16.32 -14.92 19.57
N ALA A 154 -15.28 -14.18 19.95
CA ALA A 154 -15.21 -13.47 21.23
C ALA A 154 -16.23 -12.32 21.33
N GLN A 155 -16.40 -11.54 20.26
CA GLN A 155 -17.29 -10.38 20.26
C GLN A 155 -18.75 -10.73 20.00
N THR A 156 -19.01 -11.81 19.26
CA THR A 156 -20.38 -12.16 18.84
C THR A 156 -20.98 -13.32 19.63
N GLY A 157 -20.15 -14.10 20.34
CA GLY A 157 -20.57 -15.37 20.93
C GLY A 157 -20.95 -16.44 19.89
N ARG A 158 -20.77 -16.16 18.60
CA ARG A 158 -21.06 -17.10 17.52
C ARG A 158 -19.92 -18.10 17.36
N GLY A 159 -20.25 -19.22 16.74
CA GLY A 159 -19.27 -20.24 16.38
C GLY A 159 -18.15 -19.70 15.48
N PRO A 160 -17.03 -20.44 15.38
CA PRO A 160 -15.90 -20.03 14.56
C PRO A 160 -16.28 -19.88 13.09
N VAL A 161 -15.65 -18.92 12.41
CA VAL A 161 -15.71 -18.84 10.95
C VAL A 161 -15.19 -20.15 10.36
N SER A 162 -15.78 -20.59 9.25
CA SER A 162 -15.40 -21.84 8.59
C SER A 162 -13.89 -21.92 8.33
N ASN A 163 -13.33 -23.13 8.36
CA ASN A 163 -11.92 -23.34 8.09
C ASN A 163 -11.50 -22.89 6.68
N GLY A 164 -12.44 -22.73 5.75
CA GLY A 164 -12.19 -22.17 4.42
C GLY A 164 -11.53 -20.79 4.47
N ALA A 165 -11.90 -19.92 5.42
CA ALA A 165 -11.25 -18.62 5.60
C ALA A 165 -9.77 -18.75 5.97
N ASN A 166 -9.44 -19.74 6.81
CA ASN A 166 -8.06 -20.02 7.21
C ASN A 166 -7.24 -20.61 6.04
N VAL A 167 -7.82 -21.52 5.25
CA VAL A 167 -7.19 -22.06 4.03
C VAL A 167 -6.93 -20.94 3.03
N PHE A 168 -7.94 -20.11 2.75
CA PHE A 168 -7.80 -18.96 1.86
C PHE A 168 -6.67 -18.04 2.33
N TRP A 169 -6.60 -17.73 3.63
CA TRP A 169 -5.57 -16.86 4.19
C TRP A 169 -4.15 -17.41 3.95
N TYR A 170 -3.91 -18.70 4.18
CA TYR A 170 -2.59 -19.31 3.93
C TYR A 170 -2.21 -19.29 2.45
N VAL A 171 -3.13 -19.71 1.58
CA VAL A 171 -2.93 -19.70 0.12
C VAL A 171 -2.63 -18.28 -0.34
N TRP A 172 -3.38 -17.30 0.14
CA TRP A 172 -3.23 -15.90 -0.25
C TRP A 172 -1.87 -15.32 0.13
N ILE A 173 -1.38 -15.59 1.35
CA ILE A 173 -0.04 -15.15 1.78
C ILE A 173 1.06 -15.77 0.92
N ILE A 174 0.96 -17.07 0.64
CA ILE A 174 1.94 -17.77 -0.20
C ILE A 174 1.94 -17.16 -1.61
N LEU A 175 0.76 -16.98 -2.21
CA LEU A 175 0.63 -16.37 -3.53
C LEU A 175 1.20 -14.95 -3.58
N LEU A 176 0.89 -14.10 -2.59
CA LEU A 176 1.42 -12.74 -2.53
C LEU A 176 2.93 -12.71 -2.34
N ALA A 177 3.48 -13.59 -1.49
CA ALA A 177 4.92 -13.70 -1.30
C ALA A 177 5.59 -14.10 -2.62
N LEU A 178 5.14 -15.18 -3.26
CA LEU A 178 5.68 -15.63 -4.54
C LEU A 178 5.58 -14.55 -5.62
N ALA A 179 4.43 -13.88 -5.73
CA ALA A 179 4.23 -12.80 -6.69
C ALA A 179 5.17 -11.62 -6.42
N TYR A 180 5.36 -11.23 -5.16
CA TYR A 180 6.23 -10.11 -4.83
C TYR A 180 7.71 -10.44 -5.08
N PHE A 181 8.16 -11.61 -4.62
CA PHE A 181 9.55 -12.06 -4.80
C PHE A 181 9.87 -12.32 -6.28
N GLY A 182 8.93 -12.88 -7.06
CA GLY A 182 9.08 -12.99 -8.51
C GLY A 182 9.30 -11.63 -9.18
N GLY A 183 8.59 -10.60 -8.72
CA GLY A 183 8.76 -9.23 -9.19
C GLY A 183 10.12 -8.61 -8.85
N LEU A 184 10.87 -9.14 -7.87
CA LEU A 184 12.22 -8.67 -7.57
C LEU A 184 13.21 -9.01 -8.69
N ALA A 185 12.93 -10.00 -9.54
CA ALA A 185 13.73 -10.24 -10.74
C ALA A 185 13.80 -9.01 -11.67
N LEU A 186 12.82 -8.12 -11.61
CA LEU A 186 12.81 -6.86 -12.38
C LEU A 186 13.74 -5.78 -11.81
N LEU A 187 14.29 -5.96 -10.60
CA LEU A 187 15.24 -5.01 -10.02
C LEU A 187 16.50 -4.86 -10.86
N PHE A 188 16.97 -5.93 -11.50
CA PHE A 188 18.15 -5.86 -12.37
C PHE A 188 17.92 -4.86 -13.51
N ARG A 189 16.75 -4.94 -14.15
CA ARG A 189 16.33 -4.00 -15.19
C ARG A 189 16.18 -2.59 -14.63
N GLN A 190 15.51 -2.44 -13.48
CA GLN A 190 15.33 -1.13 -12.83
C GLN A 190 16.68 -0.45 -12.56
N PHE A 191 17.63 -1.14 -11.94
CA PHE A 191 18.94 -0.58 -11.63
C PHE A 191 19.76 -0.27 -12.88
N ARG A 192 19.58 -1.02 -13.97
CA ARG A 192 20.21 -0.71 -15.25
C ARG A 192 19.67 0.60 -15.83
N GLN A 193 18.35 0.75 -15.91
CA GLN A 193 17.69 1.99 -16.37
C GLN A 193 18.10 3.20 -15.53
N GLU A 194 18.12 3.06 -14.20
CA GLU A 194 18.56 4.14 -13.31
C GLU A 194 20.05 4.52 -13.51
N ARG A 195 20.92 3.57 -13.89
CA ARG A 195 22.33 3.87 -14.22
C ARG A 195 22.44 4.64 -15.53
N GLU A 196 21.72 4.23 -16.56
CA GLU A 196 21.73 4.87 -17.88
C GLU A 196 21.24 6.32 -17.80
N VAL A 197 20.15 6.59 -17.09
CA VAL A 197 19.62 7.96 -16.88
C VAL A 197 20.67 8.86 -16.22
N ARG A 198 21.35 8.37 -15.18
CA ARG A 198 22.41 9.13 -14.50
C ARG A 198 23.59 9.44 -15.42
N GLN A 199 24.02 8.48 -16.23
CA GLN A 199 25.13 8.67 -17.16
C GLN A 199 24.80 9.70 -18.25
N ASN A 200 23.59 9.65 -18.79
CA ASN A 200 23.15 10.58 -19.83
C ASN A 200 23.08 12.02 -19.31
N GLN A 201 22.49 12.24 -18.13
CA GLN A 201 22.41 13.57 -17.52
C GLN A 201 23.78 14.12 -17.12
N TRP A 202 24.67 13.27 -16.62
CA TRP A 202 26.05 13.66 -16.34
C TRP A 202 26.79 14.13 -17.60
N THR A 203 26.56 13.45 -18.72
CA THR A 203 27.14 13.82 -20.01
C THR A 203 26.59 15.15 -20.51
N GLU A 204 25.28 15.37 -20.38
CA GLU A 204 24.62 16.62 -20.77
C GLU A 204 25.14 17.82 -19.97
N MET A 205 25.29 17.70 -18.65
CA MET A 205 25.86 18.77 -17.81
C MET A 205 27.32 19.13 -18.16
N LYS A 206 28.08 18.20 -18.73
CA LYS A 206 29.48 18.41 -19.13
C LYS A 206 29.65 18.94 -20.54
N ARG A 207 28.59 19.00 -21.35
CA ARG A 207 28.70 19.57 -22.70
C ARG A 207 29.06 21.06 -22.58
N PRO A 208 30.17 21.52 -23.18
CA PRO A 208 30.48 22.93 -23.21
C PRO A 208 29.32 23.68 -23.88
N ILE A 209 28.91 24.81 -23.29
CA ILE A 209 27.94 25.71 -23.90
C ILE A 209 28.63 26.31 -25.12
N VAL A 210 28.42 25.71 -26.28
CA VAL A 210 28.79 26.33 -27.54
C VAL A 210 27.79 27.46 -27.73
N HIS A 211 28.22 28.70 -27.51
CA HIS A 211 27.50 29.86 -28.02
C HIS A 211 27.54 29.75 -29.54
N GLU A 212 26.51 29.17 -30.13
CA GLU A 212 26.24 29.29 -31.56
C GLU A 212 26.04 30.80 -31.81
N GLY A 213 27.11 31.46 -32.25
CA GLY A 213 27.04 32.85 -32.68
C GLY A 213 26.02 32.94 -33.81
N GLN A 214 24.93 33.68 -33.58
CA GLN A 214 24.03 34.04 -34.67
C GLN A 214 24.87 34.72 -35.76
N PRO A 215 24.86 34.23 -37.00
CA PRO A 215 25.54 34.92 -38.08
C PRO A 215 24.91 36.31 -38.20
N SER A 216 25.74 37.34 -38.01
CA SER A 216 25.39 38.73 -38.26
C SER A 216 24.89 38.81 -39.71
N ALA A 217 23.61 39.15 -39.88
CA ALA A 217 23.06 39.59 -41.15
C ALA A 217 23.70 40.95 -41.47
N ALA A 218 24.93 40.90 -41.99
CA ALA A 218 25.56 42.03 -42.63
C ALA A 218 24.78 42.32 -43.91
N THR A 219 24.13 43.48 -43.90
CA THR A 219 23.58 44.17 -45.05
C THR A 219 24.56 44.18 -46.21
N GLU A 220 24.19 43.58 -47.34
CA GLU A 220 24.71 43.96 -48.64
C GLU A 220 23.74 44.99 -49.27
N SER A 221 24.38 46.03 -49.79
CA SER A 221 23.93 47.29 -50.40
C SER A 221 22.63 47.31 -51.19
#